data_AF-A0A3S9P2G7-F1
#
_entry.id   AF-A0A3S9P2G7-F1
#
_cell.length_a   1.000
_cell.length_b   1.000
_cell.length_c   1.000
_cell.angle_alpha   90.00
_cell.angle_beta   90.00
_cell.angle_gamma   90.00
#
_symmetry.space_group_name_H-M   'P 1'
#
loop_
_entity.id
_entity.type
_entity.pdbx_description
1 polymer ?
#
loop_
_entity_poly.entity_id
_entity_poly.type
_entity_poly.pdbx_seq_one_letter_code
_entity_poly.pdbx_strand_id
1 'polypeptide(L)'
;MLKKTTYFCVFVFLFLLSNYGLCQERKVKIITVVETTKNSTGRSKMIEVTSIRNSEDFTTTRTEGKDTKQKDINRSDAKVDNLQETKLLNIVNAGGVQYRNVASNDAIVASRVAELLTEGWELKSVVSSMENKSTSFQMTRYIFIQ
;
A
#
# COMPACT_ATOMS: atom_id res chain seq x y z
N MET A 1 5.98 -51.62 20.76
CA MET A 1 6.65 -50.80 19.72
C MET A 1 5.72 -49.79 19.07
N LEU A 2 4.51 -50.18 18.65
CA LEU A 2 3.57 -49.33 17.89
C LEU A 2 3.30 -47.93 18.49
N LYS A 3 3.05 -47.82 19.80
CA LYS A 3 2.78 -46.53 20.47
C LYS A 3 3.94 -45.53 20.37
N LYS A 4 5.19 -46.00 20.48
CA LYS A 4 6.38 -45.13 20.40
C LYS A 4 6.55 -44.56 18.99
N THR A 5 6.27 -45.37 17.97
CA THR A 5 6.28 -44.94 16.57
C THR A 5 5.18 -43.91 16.30
N THR A 6 3.98 -44.09 16.86
CA THR A 6 2.89 -43.11 16.74
C THR A 6 3.26 -41.76 17.36
N TYR A 7 3.82 -41.74 18.57
CA TYR A 7 4.25 -40.47 19.20
C TYR A 7 5.34 -39.77 18.41
N PHE A 8 6.28 -40.53 17.84
CA PHE A 8 7.32 -39.98 16.98
C PHE A 8 6.74 -39.35 15.70
N CYS A 9 5.79 -40.01 15.03
CA CYS A 9 5.12 -39.44 13.85
C CYS A 9 4.32 -38.18 14.18
N VAL A 10 3.62 -38.13 15.32
CA VAL A 10 2.90 -36.93 15.77
C VAL A 10 3.86 -35.79 16.07
N PHE A 11 4.99 -36.07 16.71
CA PHE A 11 6.03 -35.06 16.99
C PHE A 11 6.63 -34.50 15.69
N VAL A 12 6.96 -35.35 14.73
CA VAL A 12 7.47 -34.93 13.41
C VAL A 12 6.43 -34.09 12.67
N PHE A 13 5.15 -34.49 12.71
CA PHE A 13 4.07 -33.72 12.09
C PHE A 13 3.89 -32.32 12.73
N LEU A 14 3.92 -32.24 14.07
CA LEU A 14 3.86 -30.96 14.79
C LEU A 14 5.10 -30.08 14.54
N PHE A 15 6.28 -30.69 14.44
CA PHE A 15 7.52 -29.98 14.11
C PHE A 15 7.48 -29.41 12.68
N LEU A 16 6.98 -30.19 11.71
CA LEU A 16 6.78 -29.72 10.35
C LEU A 16 5.76 -28.58 10.31
N LEU A 17 4.62 -28.70 11.02
CA LEU A 17 3.60 -27.64 11.16
C LEU A 17 4.17 -26.32 11.69
N SER A 18 5.12 -26.38 12.63
CA SER A 18 5.73 -25.18 13.21
C SER A 18 6.66 -24.40 12.27
N ASN A 19 7.13 -25.02 11.18
CA ASN A 19 8.12 -24.42 10.27
C ASN A 19 7.53 -23.89 8.94
N TYR A 20 6.24 -24.04 8.68
CA TYR A 20 5.61 -23.59 7.42
C TYR A 20 5.72 -22.07 7.15
N GLY A 21 5.97 -21.25 8.18
CA GLY A 21 5.95 -19.78 8.07
C GLY A 21 7.26 -19.11 7.66
N LEU A 22 8.38 -19.85 7.52
CA LEU A 22 9.71 -19.23 7.41
C LEU A 22 10.18 -18.94 5.97
N CYS A 23 9.42 -19.34 4.95
CA CYS A 23 9.83 -19.22 3.54
C CYS A 23 8.68 -18.76 2.64
N GLN A 24 8.12 -17.58 2.92
CA GLN A 24 7.12 -16.93 2.05
C GLN A 24 7.74 -15.69 1.40
N GLU A 25 7.61 -15.58 0.07
CA GLU A 25 7.85 -14.32 -0.64
C GLU A 25 6.84 -13.29 -0.14
N ARG A 26 7.31 -12.28 0.60
CA ARG A 26 6.44 -11.23 1.13
C ARG A 26 6.01 -10.30 0.00
N LYS A 27 4.72 -10.26 -0.28
CA LYS A 27 4.12 -9.30 -1.20
C LYS A 27 3.79 -8.03 -0.43
N VAL A 28 4.00 -6.88 -1.05
CA VAL A 28 3.65 -5.58 -0.49
C VAL A 28 2.60 -4.93 -1.38
N LYS A 29 1.54 -4.43 -0.77
CA LYS A 29 0.50 -3.63 -1.43
C LYS A 29 0.33 -2.31 -0.69
N ILE A 30 0.15 -1.23 -1.46
CA ILE A 30 -0.07 0.11 -0.92
C ILE A 30 -1.37 0.66 -1.48
N ILE A 31 -2.32 0.97 -0.60
CA ILE A 31 -3.53 1.73 -0.93
C ILE A 31 -3.26 3.19 -0.55
N THR A 32 -3.41 4.10 -1.50
CA THR A 32 -3.18 5.54 -1.28
C THR A 32 -4.48 6.30 -1.39
N VAL A 33 -4.90 6.96 -0.32
CA VAL A 33 -6.03 7.88 -0.28
C VAL A 33 -5.50 9.30 -0.40
N VAL A 34 -5.98 10.04 -1.39
CA VAL A 34 -5.70 11.46 -1.60
C VAL A 34 -7.00 12.23 -1.46
N GLU A 35 -7.08 13.11 -0.46
CA GLU A 35 -8.27 13.91 -0.16
C GLU A 35 -7.99 15.38 -0.30
N THR A 36 -8.86 16.10 -1.00
CA THR A 36 -8.68 17.53 -1.25
C THR A 36 -9.18 18.36 -0.07
N THR A 37 -8.34 19.27 0.44
CA THR A 37 -8.53 20.08 1.66
C THR A 37 -8.78 21.57 1.39
N LYS A 38 -8.79 22.02 0.13
CA LYS A 38 -9.13 23.40 -0.29
C LYS A 38 -10.15 23.37 -1.43
N ASN A 39 -10.83 24.48 -1.70
CA ASN A 39 -11.69 24.72 -2.88
C ASN A 39 -10.98 24.56 -4.25
N SER A 40 -9.83 23.90 -4.30
CA SER A 40 -9.27 23.41 -5.54
C SER A 40 -10.20 22.34 -6.12
N THR A 41 -10.42 22.43 -7.43
CA THR A 41 -11.07 21.40 -8.23
C THR A 41 -10.16 20.15 -8.24
N GLY A 42 -10.24 19.32 -7.20
CA GLY A 42 -9.32 18.21 -6.98
C GLY A 42 -10.06 16.94 -6.62
N ARG A 43 -10.02 15.97 -7.53
CA ARG A 43 -10.75 14.69 -7.50
C ARG A 43 -10.20 13.82 -6.37
N SER A 44 -10.74 13.93 -5.15
CA SER A 44 -10.36 13.01 -4.07
C SER A 44 -10.49 11.58 -4.57
N LYS A 45 -9.47 10.76 -4.34
CA LYS A 45 -9.37 9.41 -4.90
C LYS A 45 -8.65 8.49 -3.94
N MET A 46 -9.10 7.25 -3.88
CA MET A 46 -8.32 6.13 -3.41
C MET A 46 -7.69 5.45 -4.63
N ILE A 47 -6.39 5.19 -4.57
CA ILE A 47 -5.57 4.69 -5.67
C ILE A 47 -4.90 3.39 -5.21
N GLU A 48 -5.01 2.36 -6.05
CA GLU A 48 -4.35 1.07 -5.88
C GLU A 48 -3.56 0.73 -7.14
N VAL A 49 -2.25 0.51 -6.99
CA VAL A 49 -1.38 0.12 -8.11
C VAL A 49 -1.45 -1.39 -8.31
N THR A 50 -1.74 -1.84 -9.54
CA THR A 50 -1.87 -3.27 -9.86
C THR A 50 -0.67 -3.86 -10.60
N SER A 51 0.22 -3.03 -11.14
CA SER A 51 1.47 -3.48 -11.79
C SER A 51 2.68 -3.32 -10.87
N ILE A 52 3.53 -4.34 -10.79
CA ILE A 52 4.83 -4.27 -10.10
C ILE A 52 5.87 -3.67 -11.07
N ARG A 53 6.73 -2.78 -10.55
CA ARG A 53 7.93 -2.27 -11.24
C ARG A 53 9.17 -2.61 -10.41
N ASN A 54 10.25 -3.05 -11.07
CA ASN A 54 11.51 -3.28 -10.38
C ASN A 54 12.18 -1.93 -10.10
N SER A 55 12.55 -1.66 -8.85
CA SER A 55 13.27 -0.44 -8.47
C SER A 55 14.68 -0.37 -9.06
N GLU A 56 15.29 -1.52 -9.36
CA GLU A 56 16.63 -1.61 -9.93
C GLU A 56 16.71 -0.97 -11.32
N ASP A 57 15.63 -1.07 -12.11
CA ASP A 57 15.52 -0.45 -13.44
C ASP A 57 15.70 1.08 -13.40
N PHE A 58 15.50 1.69 -12.22
CA PHE A 58 15.57 3.13 -11.99
C PHE A 58 16.69 3.56 -11.04
N THR A 59 17.54 2.61 -10.60
CA THR A 59 18.59 2.83 -9.61
C THR A 59 19.97 2.79 -10.27
N THR A 60 20.80 3.79 -10.03
CA THR A 60 22.22 3.77 -10.43
C THR A 60 23.12 3.73 -9.20
N THR A 61 24.19 2.95 -9.28
CA THR A 61 25.25 2.93 -8.25
C THR A 61 26.36 3.87 -8.68
N ARG A 62 27.00 4.53 -7.72
CA ARG A 62 28.17 5.39 -7.93
C ARG A 62 29.29 4.89 -7.03
N THR A 63 30.48 4.69 -7.58
CA THR A 63 31.63 4.21 -6.78
C THR A 63 32.60 5.36 -6.49
N GLU A 64 32.70 6.33 -7.39
CA GLU A 64 33.61 7.48 -7.28
C GLU A 64 32.86 8.82 -7.16
N GLY A 65 31.53 8.78 -7.03
CA GLY A 65 30.70 9.93 -6.73
C GLY A 65 30.50 10.90 -7.90
N LYS A 66 31.15 10.73 -9.06
CA LYS A 66 31.00 11.55 -10.29
C LYS A 66 30.43 10.78 -11.50
N ASP A 67 30.42 9.46 -11.41
CA ASP A 67 30.13 8.42 -12.40
C ASP A 67 28.65 8.03 -12.51
N THR A 68 27.71 8.99 -12.49
CA THR A 68 26.27 8.64 -12.56
C THR A 68 25.73 8.49 -13.97
N LYS A 69 24.90 7.47 -14.15
CA LYS A 69 24.04 7.27 -15.33
C LYS A 69 22.59 7.67 -15.08
N GLN A 70 22.29 8.37 -13.99
CA GLN A 70 20.90 8.73 -13.63
C GLN A 70 20.23 9.62 -14.69
N LYS A 71 21.03 10.34 -15.50
CA LYS A 71 20.53 11.15 -16.61
C LYS A 71 19.99 10.31 -17.78
N ASP A 72 20.46 9.08 -17.92
CA ASP A 72 20.08 8.17 -19.00
C ASP A 72 18.79 7.40 -18.67
N ILE A 73 18.33 7.47 -17.42
CA ILE A 73 17.09 6.85 -16.96
C ILE A 73 15.93 7.83 -17.13
N ASN A 74 14.98 7.48 -18.00
CA ASN A 74 13.81 8.29 -18.26
C ASN A 74 12.77 8.13 -17.14
N ARG A 75 12.36 9.26 -16.54
CA ARG A 75 11.31 9.28 -15.51
C ARG A 75 9.94 8.86 -16.05
N SER A 76 9.70 8.98 -17.36
CA SER A 76 8.47 8.52 -18.00
C SER A 76 8.24 7.03 -17.83
N ASP A 77 9.32 6.26 -17.81
CA ASP A 77 9.27 4.80 -17.86
C ASP A 77 8.89 4.22 -16.49
N ALA A 78 9.04 5.03 -15.43
CA ALA A 78 8.57 4.74 -14.07
C ALA A 78 7.06 4.94 -13.89
N LYS A 79 6.36 5.55 -14.86
CA LYS A 79 4.91 5.71 -14.80
C LYS A 79 4.23 4.34 -14.88
N VAL A 80 3.11 4.23 -14.17
CA VAL A 80 2.26 3.04 -14.19
C VAL A 80 0.95 3.38 -14.87
N ASP A 81 0.61 2.65 -15.92
CA ASP A 81 -0.65 2.83 -16.65
C ASP A 81 -1.80 2.02 -16.03
N ASN A 82 -1.49 0.86 -15.44
CA ASN A 82 -2.47 -0.04 -14.82
C ASN A 82 -2.60 0.25 -13.32
N LEU A 83 -3.65 0.98 -12.96
CA LEU A 83 -4.02 1.27 -11.57
C LEU A 83 -5.56 1.29 -11.43
N GLN A 84 -6.04 1.02 -10.23
CA GLN A 84 -7.46 1.18 -9.87
C GLN A 84 -7.65 2.51 -9.15
N GLU A 85 -8.72 3.23 -9.52
CA GLU A 85 -9.11 4.48 -8.87
C GLU A 85 -10.55 4.39 -8.36
N THR A 86 -10.75 4.63 -7.07
CA THR A 86 -12.07 4.83 -6.47
C THR A 86 -12.27 6.32 -6.20
N LYS A 87 -13.38 6.88 -6.69
CA LYS A 87 -13.72 8.29 -6.44
C LYS A 87 -14.14 8.48 -4.99
N LEU A 88 -13.68 9.57 -4.39
CA LEU A 88 -14.06 10.02 -3.05
C LEU A 88 -14.67 11.43 -3.14
N LEU A 89 -15.36 11.82 -2.07
CA LEU A 89 -15.98 13.13 -1.94
C LEU A 89 -14.97 14.18 -1.46
N ASN A 90 -15.21 15.44 -1.81
CA ASN A 90 -14.42 16.55 -1.31
C ASN A 90 -14.79 16.84 0.15
N ILE A 91 -13.80 16.92 1.04
CA ILE A 91 -14.04 17.11 2.47
C ILE A 91 -14.09 18.60 2.88
N VAL A 92 -13.78 19.52 1.97
CA VAL A 92 -13.88 20.98 2.17
C VAL A 92 -14.58 21.63 0.98
N ASN A 93 -15.40 22.63 1.25
CA ASN A 93 -15.95 23.55 0.26
C ASN A 93 -15.92 25.01 0.78
N ALA A 94 -16.54 25.94 0.06
CA ALA A 94 -16.58 27.36 0.45
C ALA A 94 -17.25 27.63 1.79
N GLY A 95 -18.10 26.73 2.28
CA GLY A 95 -18.74 26.80 3.59
C GLY A 95 -17.96 26.06 4.70
N GLY A 96 -16.79 25.51 4.41
CA GLY A 96 -15.95 24.79 5.37
C GLY A 96 -15.98 23.27 5.22
N VAL A 97 -15.68 22.57 6.32
CA VAL A 97 -15.54 21.10 6.35
C VAL A 97 -16.89 20.41 6.14
N GLN A 98 -16.88 19.36 5.32
CA GLN A 98 -18.03 18.54 4.98
C GLN A 98 -17.98 17.19 5.72
N TYR A 99 -18.38 17.16 6.99
CA TYR A 99 -18.26 15.95 7.83
C TYR A 99 -18.99 14.72 7.28
N ARG A 100 -20.11 14.90 6.59
CA ARG A 100 -20.80 13.79 5.90
C ARG A 100 -19.98 13.20 4.77
N ASN A 101 -19.22 14.03 4.06
CA ASN A 101 -18.32 13.57 3.00
C ASN A 101 -17.16 12.79 3.61
N VAL A 102 -16.62 13.25 4.75
CA VAL A 102 -15.62 12.51 5.53
C VAL A 102 -16.16 11.12 5.90
N ALA A 103 -17.32 11.05 6.56
CA ALA A 103 -17.90 9.77 6.96
C ALA A 103 -18.20 8.83 5.77
N SER A 104 -18.60 9.39 4.62
CA SER A 104 -18.83 8.61 3.40
C SER A 104 -17.52 8.08 2.81
N ASN A 105 -16.46 8.88 2.82
CA ASN A 105 -15.13 8.45 2.40
C ASN A 105 -14.59 7.36 3.33
N ASP A 106 -14.75 7.52 4.65
CA ASP A 106 -14.34 6.52 5.64
C ASP A 106 -15.03 5.18 5.41
N ALA A 107 -16.32 5.17 5.08
CA ALA A 107 -17.04 3.94 4.75
C ALA A 107 -16.49 3.25 3.49
N ILE A 108 -16.12 4.02 2.46
CA ILE A 108 -15.52 3.48 1.23
C ILE A 108 -14.14 2.88 1.52
N VAL A 109 -13.29 3.61 2.26
CA VAL A 109 -11.95 3.14 2.64
C VAL A 109 -12.05 1.90 3.53
N ALA A 110 -12.96 1.89 4.51
CA ALA A 110 -13.18 0.75 5.39
C ALA A 110 -13.62 -0.50 4.61
N SER A 111 -14.49 -0.35 3.60
CA SER A 111 -14.89 -1.45 2.72
C SER A 111 -13.69 -2.08 2.03
N ARG A 112 -12.82 -1.27 1.41
CA ARG A 112 -11.64 -1.80 0.69
C ARG A 112 -10.61 -2.41 1.63
N VAL A 113 -10.39 -1.81 2.80
CA VAL A 113 -9.51 -2.38 3.84
C VAL A 113 -10.05 -3.74 4.29
N ALA A 114 -11.37 -3.87 4.55
CA ALA A 114 -11.98 -5.13 4.96
C ALA A 114 -11.88 -6.22 3.87
N GLU A 115 -12.05 -5.85 2.60
CA GLU A 115 -11.81 -6.75 1.47
C GLU A 115 -10.38 -7.29 1.47
N LEU A 116 -9.37 -6.42 1.59
CA LEU A 116 -7.96 -6.83 1.62
C LEU A 116 -7.65 -7.76 2.80
N LEU A 117 -8.21 -7.48 3.98
CA LEU A 117 -8.07 -8.35 5.15
C LEU A 117 -8.70 -9.73 4.88
N THR A 118 -9.84 -9.78 4.18
CA THR A 118 -10.52 -11.03 3.80
C THR A 118 -9.75 -11.81 2.72
N GLU A 119 -9.09 -11.10 1.80
CA GLU A 119 -8.16 -11.65 0.81
C GLU A 119 -6.85 -12.19 1.45
N GLY A 120 -6.67 -12.04 2.77
CA GLY A 120 -5.53 -12.56 3.52
C GLY A 120 -4.34 -11.60 3.59
N TRP A 121 -4.53 -10.31 3.28
CA TRP A 121 -3.51 -9.29 3.51
C TRP A 121 -3.52 -8.84 4.97
N GLU A 122 -2.35 -8.61 5.55
CA GLU A 122 -2.17 -8.01 6.88
C GLU A 122 -1.92 -6.51 6.74
N LEU A 123 -2.72 -5.68 7.41
CA LEU A 123 -2.45 -4.24 7.50
C LEU A 123 -1.26 -4.00 8.44
N LYS A 124 -0.13 -3.56 7.87
CA LYS A 124 1.12 -3.38 8.62
C LYS A 124 1.27 -1.99 9.22
N SER A 125 0.90 -0.96 8.48
CA SER A 125 1.02 0.43 8.93
C SER A 125 0.10 1.36 8.15
N VAL A 126 -0.30 2.46 8.79
CA VAL A 126 -1.00 3.57 8.16
C VAL A 126 -0.15 4.83 8.35
N VAL A 127 0.18 5.50 7.26
CA VAL A 127 1.01 6.72 7.27
C VAL A 127 0.25 7.84 6.60
N SER A 128 0.00 8.93 7.33
CA SER A 128 -0.61 10.14 6.79
C SER A 128 0.44 11.23 6.65
N SER A 129 0.34 11.98 5.56
CA SER A 129 1.14 13.17 5.30
C SER A 129 0.24 14.29 4.82
N MET A 130 0.47 15.46 5.40
CA MET A 130 -0.15 16.71 4.96
C MET A 130 0.99 17.64 4.57
N GLU A 131 0.98 18.12 3.33
CA GLU A 131 1.90 19.17 2.91
C GLU A 131 1.41 20.51 3.50
N ASN A 132 2.31 21.44 3.82
CA ASN A 132 1.97 22.67 4.55
C ASN A 132 1.95 23.95 3.70
N LYS A 133 1.23 24.96 4.22
CA LYS A 133 1.01 26.35 3.77
C LYS A 133 0.33 26.60 2.42
N SER A 134 0.48 25.76 1.39
CA SER A 134 -0.11 25.98 0.06
C SER A 134 -0.97 24.85 -0.49
N THR A 135 -1.01 23.70 0.18
CA THR A 135 -1.49 22.47 -0.46
C THR A 135 -2.97 22.22 -0.35
N SER A 136 -3.48 21.77 -1.48
CA SER A 136 -4.85 21.42 -1.78
C SER A 136 -5.26 20.04 -1.30
N PHE A 137 -4.36 19.21 -0.75
CA PHE A 137 -4.67 17.81 -0.44
C PHE A 137 -3.93 17.25 0.78
N GLN A 138 -4.51 16.20 1.35
CA GLN A 138 -3.95 15.28 2.34
C GLN A 138 -3.77 13.91 1.68
N MET A 139 -2.71 13.18 2.06
CA MET A 139 -2.45 11.84 1.56
C MET A 139 -2.26 10.85 2.71
N THR A 140 -3.00 9.74 2.67
CA THR A 140 -2.91 8.63 3.62
C THR A 140 -2.55 7.35 2.87
N ARG A 141 -1.54 6.61 3.33
CA ARG A 141 -1.12 5.33 2.76
C ARG A 141 -1.37 4.20 3.76
N TYR A 142 -2.11 3.18 3.32
CA TYR A 142 -2.30 1.92 4.02
C TYR A 142 -1.37 0.89 3.40
N ILE A 143 -0.43 0.38 4.19
CA ILE A 143 0.60 -0.56 3.74
C ILE A 143 0.22 -1.95 4.23
N PHE A 144 0.04 -2.86 3.27
CA PHE A 144 -0.33 -4.24 3.50
C PHE A 144 0.81 -5.17 3.12
N ILE A 145 0.90 -6.29 3.85
CA ILE A 145 1.82 -7.39 3.56
C ILE A 145 1.05 -8.71 3.45
N GLN A 146 1.53 -9.63 2.63
CA GLN A 146 0.99 -10.99 2.48
C GLN A 146 2.13 -11.98 2.25
#